data_AF-A0A4Z0YEA7-F1
#
_entry.id   AF-A0A4Z0YEA7-F1
#
_cell.length_a   1.000
_cell.length_b   1.000
_cell.length_c   1.000
_cell.angle_alpha   90.00
_cell.angle_beta   90.00
_cell.angle_gamma   90.00
#
_symmetry.space_group_name_H-M   'P 1'
#
loop_
_entity.id
_entity.type
_entity.pdbx_description
1 polymer ?
#
loop_
_entity_poly.entity_id
_entity_poly.type
_entity_poly.pdbx_seq_one_letter_code
_entity_poly.pdbx_strand_id
1 'polypeptide(L)'
;MESHRLALRVERLEGFLKFLSAAQTEIRFSARPVDQIVRRYGNELPFLKACANCFENGTDFFTAWQHGVNHSGLCDKDKELFNGFGRSFGTSDTEGQVSHCALYYELTSLSLKEAKEEKDRKSKLYQMFGIFSGMAAALLLC
;
A
#
# COMPACT_ATOMS: atom_id res chain seq x y z
N MET A 1 -12.63 -14.94 -4.15
CA MET A 1 -11.18 -14.66 -4.33
C MET A 1 -10.92 -13.23 -4.84
N GLU A 2 -11.55 -12.76 -5.93
CA GLU A 2 -11.24 -11.44 -6.52
C GLU A 2 -11.68 -10.23 -5.66
N SER A 3 -12.88 -10.26 -5.07
CA SER A 3 -13.37 -9.18 -4.19
C SER A 3 -12.48 -8.97 -2.96
N HIS A 4 -12.01 -10.06 -2.35
CA HIS A 4 -11.07 -10.01 -1.22
C HIS A 4 -9.72 -9.40 -1.64
N ARG A 5 -9.21 -9.77 -2.82
CA ARG A 5 -7.96 -9.18 -3.37
C ARG A 5 -8.08 -7.66 -3.57
N LEU A 6 -9.21 -7.18 -4.08
CA LEU A 6 -9.46 -5.75 -4.28
C LEU A 6 -9.56 -5.01 -2.94
N ALA A 7 -10.23 -5.60 -1.95
CA ALA A 7 -10.29 -5.03 -0.60
C ALA A 7 -8.90 -4.93 0.05
N LEU A 8 -8.08 -5.99 -0.06
CA LEU A 8 -6.72 -5.99 0.47
C LEU A 8 -5.84 -4.94 -0.22
N ARG A 9 -5.98 -4.77 -1.54
CA ARG A 9 -5.26 -3.72 -2.29
C ARG A 9 -5.58 -2.33 -1.73
N VAL A 10 -6.86 -2.03 -1.51
CA VAL A 10 -7.31 -0.75 -0.92
C VAL A 10 -6.70 -0.55 0.47
N GLU A 11 -6.79 -1.57 1.34
CA GLU A 11 -6.24 -1.52 2.70
C GLU A 11 -4.73 -1.23 2.70
N ARG A 12 -3.97 -1.90 1.81
CA ARG A 12 -2.52 -1.69 1.71
C ARG A 12 -2.15 -0.29 1.22
N LEU A 13 -2.87 0.24 0.25
CA LEU A 13 -2.65 1.60 -0.25
C LEU A 13 -3.01 2.66 0.81
N GLU A 14 -4.08 2.46 1.58
CA GLU A 14 -4.44 3.32 2.72
C GLU A 14 -3.40 3.28 3.84
N GLY A 15 -2.92 2.08 4.19
CA GLY A 15 -1.82 1.91 5.14
C GLY A 15 -0.54 2.62 4.69
N PHE A 16 -0.24 2.58 3.38
CA PHE A 16 0.93 3.26 2.83
C PHE A 16 0.78 4.79 2.83
N LEU A 17 -0.40 5.34 2.53
CA LEU A 17 -0.65 6.78 2.66
C LEU A 17 -0.44 7.29 4.09
N LYS A 18 -0.93 6.54 5.08
CA LYS A 18 -0.73 6.88 6.50
C LYS A 18 0.75 6.86 6.86
N PHE A 19 1.48 5.84 6.41
CA PHE A 19 2.92 5.75 6.61
C PHE A 19 3.66 6.94 5.98
N LEU A 20 3.34 7.30 4.73
CA LEU A 20 3.96 8.44 4.03
C LEU A 20 3.71 9.77 4.76
N SER A 21 2.47 9.99 5.23
CA SER A 21 2.11 11.18 6.00
C SER A 21 2.87 11.27 7.32
N ALA A 22 2.97 10.15 8.05
CA ALA A 22 3.73 10.08 9.30
C ALA A 22 5.24 10.29 9.06
N ALA A 23 5.80 9.65 8.03
CA ALA A 23 7.20 9.78 7.66
C ALA A 23 7.54 11.24 7.29
N GLN A 24 6.72 11.88 6.44
CA GLN A 24 6.92 13.27 6.06
C GLN A 24 6.91 14.21 7.27
N THR A 25 5.99 13.99 8.21
CA THR A 25 5.87 14.78 9.44
C THR A 25 7.12 14.61 10.31
N GLU A 26 7.55 13.38 10.57
CA GLU A 26 8.73 13.11 11.39
C GLU A 26 10.01 13.65 10.74
N ILE A 27 10.20 13.46 9.44
CA ILE A 27 11.38 13.98 8.73
C ILE A 27 11.44 15.52 8.84
N ARG A 28 10.30 16.20 8.67
CA ARG A 28 10.22 17.66 8.75
C ARG A 28 10.51 18.21 10.14
N PHE A 29 10.07 17.53 11.21
CA PHE A 29 10.09 18.10 12.57
C PHE A 29 11.16 17.51 13.50
N SER A 30 11.58 16.26 13.29
CA SER A 30 12.45 15.55 14.23
C SER A 30 13.78 15.08 13.61
N ALA A 31 14.00 15.31 12.30
CA ALA A 31 15.17 14.83 11.55
C ALA A 31 15.51 13.36 11.84
N ARG A 32 14.46 12.58 12.15
CA ARG A 32 14.62 11.23 12.69
C ARG A 32 15.15 10.29 11.59
N PRO A 33 16.07 9.37 11.92
CA PRO A 33 16.52 8.34 11.00
C PRO A 33 15.38 7.47 10.45
N VAL A 34 15.49 7.11 9.17
CA VAL A 34 14.48 6.37 8.41
C VAL A 34 14.14 5.00 9.00
N ASP A 35 15.13 4.29 9.55
CA ASP A 35 14.93 3.01 10.22
C ASP A 35 13.97 3.12 11.42
N GLN A 36 14.08 4.20 12.19
CA GLN A 36 13.19 4.44 13.33
C GLN A 36 11.78 4.80 12.87
N ILE A 37 11.64 5.52 11.76
CA ILE A 37 10.33 5.83 11.16
C ILE A 37 9.65 4.53 10.71
N VAL A 38 10.37 3.64 10.04
CA VAL A 38 9.85 2.33 9.62
C VAL A 38 9.46 1.47 10.82
N ARG A 39 10.28 1.41 11.88
CA ARG A 39 9.94 0.67 13.10
C ARG A 39 8.69 1.23 13.81
N ARG A 40 8.53 2.56 13.83
CA ARG A 40 7.43 3.21 14.56
C ARG A 40 6.11 3.17 13.82
N TYR A 41 6.13 3.38 12.50
CA TYR A 41 4.92 3.56 11.67
C TYR A 41 4.66 2.39 10.73
N GLY A 42 5.57 1.43 10.62
CA GLY A 42 5.42 0.25 9.76
C GLY A 42 4.41 -0.79 10.24
N ASN A 43 3.77 -0.60 11.41
CA ASN A 43 2.86 -1.59 11.97
C ASN A 43 1.60 -1.84 11.13
N GLU A 44 1.15 -0.85 10.35
CA GLU A 44 -0.01 -0.99 9.48
C GLU A 44 0.27 -1.77 8.18
N LEU A 45 1.55 -1.99 7.86
CA LEU A 45 1.97 -2.71 6.66
C LEU A 45 2.81 -3.93 7.05
N PRO A 46 2.30 -5.16 6.88
CA PRO A 46 3.00 -6.37 7.30
C PRO A 46 4.42 -6.48 6.76
N PHE A 47 4.66 -5.98 5.54
CA PHE A 47 6.00 -5.99 4.96
C PHE A 47 6.96 -5.02 5.67
N LEU A 48 6.50 -3.84 6.10
CA LEU A 48 7.33 -2.89 6.86
C LEU A 48 7.68 -3.43 8.24
N LYS A 49 6.74 -4.13 8.88
CA LYS A 49 7.01 -4.86 10.13
C LYS A 49 8.09 -5.93 9.94
N ALA A 50 8.10 -6.62 8.81
CA ALA A 50 9.18 -7.56 8.48
C ALA A 50 10.52 -6.84 8.23
N CYS A 51 10.49 -5.69 7.53
CA CYS A 51 11.69 -4.89 7.26
C CYS A 51 12.34 -4.36 8.53
N ALA A 52 11.53 -3.93 9.50
CA ALA A 52 11.99 -3.47 10.81
C ALA A 52 12.88 -4.50 11.53
N ASN A 53 12.62 -5.80 11.35
CA ASN A 53 13.39 -6.88 11.97
C ASN A 53 14.69 -7.21 11.21
N CYS A 54 14.80 -6.83 9.94
CA CYS A 54 15.98 -7.14 9.12
C CYS A 54 17.19 -6.25 9.43
N PHE A 55 16.97 -5.08 10.04
CA PHE A 55 18.05 -4.18 10.47
C PHE A 55 18.99 -4.81 11.50
N GLU A 56 18.52 -5.76 12.30
CA GLU A 56 19.32 -6.43 13.34
C GLU A 56 20.33 -7.43 12.76
N ASN A 57 20.14 -7.86 11.51
CA ASN A 57 20.99 -8.84 10.83
C ASN A 57 22.00 -8.21 9.85
N GLY A 58 22.13 -6.87 9.84
CA GLY A 58 23.06 -6.16 8.93
C GLY A 58 22.67 -6.19 7.45
N THR A 59 21.41 -6.52 7.13
CA THR A 59 20.90 -6.49 5.76
C THR A 59 20.67 -5.05 5.30
N ASP A 60 21.03 -4.75 4.05
CA ASP A 60 20.74 -3.46 3.42
C ASP A 60 19.22 -3.14 3.49
N PHE A 61 18.90 -1.88 3.83
CA PHE A 61 17.53 -1.43 4.04
C PHE A 61 16.64 -1.69 2.83
N PHE A 62 17.12 -1.32 1.64
CA PHE A 62 16.32 -1.44 0.43
C PHE A 62 16.13 -2.92 0.05
N THR A 63 17.12 -3.76 0.29
CA THR A 63 17.01 -5.22 0.11
C THR A 63 15.92 -5.82 1.00
N ALA A 64 15.88 -5.43 2.28
CA ALA A 64 14.83 -5.85 3.20
C ALA A 64 13.45 -5.34 2.77
N TRP A 65 13.38 -4.06 2.36
CA TRP A 65 12.18 -3.42 1.81
C TRP A 65 11.63 -4.19 0.61
N GLN A 66 12.48 -4.42 -0.39
CA GLN A 66 12.13 -5.07 -1.63
C GLN A 66 11.66 -6.50 -1.39
N HIS A 67 12.35 -7.24 -0.52
CA HIS A 67 11.92 -8.58 -0.12
C HIS A 67 10.52 -8.55 0.50
N GLY A 68 10.26 -7.62 1.41
CA GLY A 68 8.94 -7.44 2.02
C GLY A 68 7.85 -7.12 0.99
N VAL A 69 8.10 -6.16 0.10
CA VAL A 69 7.15 -5.75 -0.95
C VAL A 69 6.83 -6.91 -1.88
N ASN A 70 7.83 -7.70 -2.27
CA ASN A 70 7.64 -8.85 -3.17
C ASN A 70 6.73 -9.93 -2.57
N HIS A 71 6.72 -10.09 -1.23
CA HIS A 71 5.89 -11.06 -0.52
C HIS A 71 4.59 -10.46 0.05
N SER A 72 4.27 -9.20 -0.26
CA SER A 72 3.12 -8.48 0.31
C SER A 72 1.76 -8.82 -0.33
N GLY A 73 1.76 -9.58 -1.44
CA GLY A 73 0.55 -9.90 -2.20
C GLY A 73 0.02 -8.75 -3.06
N LEU A 74 0.76 -7.63 -3.17
CA LEU A 74 0.45 -6.52 -4.07
C LEU A 74 0.53 -6.94 -5.55
N CYS A 75 -0.18 -6.20 -6.43
CA CYS A 75 0.02 -6.33 -7.87
C CYS A 75 1.32 -5.65 -8.29
N ASP A 76 1.82 -5.96 -9.50
CA ASP A 76 3.14 -5.49 -9.92
C ASP A 76 3.22 -3.97 -10.04
N LYS A 77 2.15 -3.30 -10.49
CA LYS A 77 2.04 -1.83 -10.48
C LYS A 77 2.24 -1.24 -9.08
N ASP A 78 1.59 -1.80 -8.06
CA ASP A 78 1.70 -1.30 -6.69
C ASP A 78 3.06 -1.68 -6.07
N LYS A 79 3.65 -2.83 -6.44
CA LYS A 79 5.03 -3.17 -6.04
C LYS A 79 6.04 -2.18 -6.59
N GLU A 80 5.90 -1.79 -7.86
CA GLU A 80 6.77 -0.79 -8.49
C GLU A 80 6.66 0.55 -7.75
N LEU A 81 5.45 0.98 -7.42
CA LEU A 81 5.22 2.18 -6.62
C LEU A 81 5.90 2.10 -5.25
N PHE A 82 5.73 0.99 -4.53
CA PHE A 82 6.25 0.85 -3.17
C PHE A 82 7.78 0.71 -3.18
N ASN A 83 8.34 -0.03 -4.13
CA ASN A 83 9.79 -0.16 -4.30
C ASN A 83 10.42 1.14 -4.81
N GLY A 84 9.72 1.90 -5.65
CA GLY A 84 10.16 3.21 -6.09
C GLY A 84 10.35 4.16 -4.91
N PHE A 85 9.42 4.14 -3.95
CA PHE A 85 9.58 4.91 -2.72
C PHE A 85 10.78 4.43 -1.90
N GLY A 86 10.83 3.13 -1.59
CA GLY A 86 11.85 2.56 -0.71
C GLY A 86 13.28 2.77 -1.21
N ARG A 87 13.48 2.81 -2.53
CA ARG A 87 14.81 2.97 -3.17
C ARG A 87 15.49 4.29 -2.81
N SER A 88 14.73 5.37 -2.67
CA SER A 88 15.26 6.71 -2.38
C SER A 88 14.88 7.20 -0.98
N PHE A 89 14.33 6.32 -0.15
CA PHE A 89 13.95 6.69 1.22
C PHE A 89 15.18 6.68 2.12
N GLY A 90 15.54 7.85 2.67
CA GLY A 90 16.74 8.06 3.49
C GLY A 90 18.01 8.37 2.72
N THR A 91 17.94 8.63 1.41
CA THR A 91 19.13 8.86 0.55
C THR A 91 19.40 10.33 0.23
N SER A 92 18.59 11.25 0.75
CA SER A 92 18.73 12.70 0.53
C SER A 92 18.57 13.50 1.83
N ASP A 93 18.78 14.80 1.75
CA ASP A 93 18.56 15.72 2.86
C ASP A 93 17.07 15.85 3.22
N THR A 94 16.79 16.60 4.28
CA THR A 94 15.43 16.77 4.81
C THR A 94 14.45 17.29 3.76
N GLU A 95 14.83 18.30 2.97
CA GLU A 95 13.95 18.88 1.95
C GLU A 95 13.69 17.89 0.80
N GLY A 96 14.73 17.19 0.35
CA GLY A 96 14.63 16.12 -0.63
C GLY A 96 13.72 14.99 -0.16
N GLN A 97 13.85 14.55 1.09
CA GLN A 97 13.02 13.49 1.67
C GLN A 97 11.56 13.91 1.88
N VAL A 98 11.32 15.16 2.29
CA VAL A 98 9.97 15.72 2.39
C VAL A 98 9.30 15.77 1.02
N SER A 99 10.03 16.17 -0.02
CA SER A 99 9.53 16.21 -1.40
C SER A 99 9.27 14.81 -1.95
N HIS A 100 10.15 13.85 -1.64
CA HIS A 100 9.99 12.44 -1.99
C HIS A 100 8.72 11.85 -1.36
N CYS A 101 8.49 12.10 -0.07
CA CYS A 101 7.25 11.66 0.59
C CYS A 101 6.00 12.28 -0.03
N ALA A 102 6.04 13.58 -0.39
CA ALA A 102 4.92 14.26 -1.04
C ALA A 102 4.60 13.66 -2.41
N LEU A 103 5.61 13.42 -3.25
CA LEU A 103 5.45 12.81 -4.56
C LEU A 103 4.77 11.43 -4.45
N TYR A 104 5.28 10.57 -3.57
CA TYR A 104 4.73 9.23 -3.40
C TYR A 104 3.37 9.23 -2.71
N TYR A 105 3.03 10.26 -1.93
CA TYR A 105 1.68 10.44 -1.40
C TYR A 105 0.68 10.67 -2.52
N GLU A 106 1.00 11.54 -3.48
CA GLU A 106 0.14 11.81 -4.64
C GLU A 106 0.00 10.58 -5.55
N LEU A 107 1.11 9.90 -5.87
CA LEU A 107 1.09 8.68 -6.68
C LEU A 107 0.28 7.56 -6.02
N THR A 108 0.42 7.39 -4.70
CA THR A 108 -0.36 6.40 -3.93
C THR A 108 -1.83 6.78 -3.86
N SER A 109 -2.15 8.07 -3.73
CA SER A 109 -3.52 8.57 -3.73
C SER A 109 -4.22 8.30 -5.06
N LEU A 110 -3.52 8.47 -6.18
CA LEU A 110 -4.02 8.11 -7.50
C LEU A 110 -4.28 6.60 -7.62
N SER A 111 -3.31 5.76 -7.20
CA SER A 111 -3.50 4.30 -7.23
C SER A 111 -4.65 3.85 -6.32
N LEU A 112 -4.83 4.49 -5.16
CA LEU A 112 -5.94 4.22 -4.25
C LEU A 112 -7.29 4.56 -4.88
N LYS A 113 -7.39 5.70 -5.57
CA LYS A 113 -8.60 6.09 -6.27
C LYS A 113 -8.97 5.05 -7.33
N GLU A 114 -8.02 4.63 -8.16
CA GLU A 114 -8.23 3.56 -9.15
C GLU A 114 -8.66 2.24 -8.49
N ALA A 115 -8.04 1.87 -7.36
CA ALA A 115 -8.37 0.63 -6.64
C ALA A 115 -9.80 0.66 -6.06
N LYS A 116 -10.24 1.81 -5.53
CA LYS A 116 -11.61 2.00 -5.04
C LYS A 116 -12.63 1.94 -6.18
N GLU A 117 -12.36 2.63 -7.29
CA GLU A 117 -13.22 2.60 -8.48
C GLU A 117 -13.38 1.18 -9.03
N GLU A 118 -12.30 0.40 -9.08
CA GLU A 118 -12.35 -0.98 -9.56
C GLU A 118 -13.12 -1.90 -8.61
N LYS A 119 -12.92 -1.75 -7.30
CA LYS A 119 -13.69 -2.47 -6.28
C LYS A 119 -15.19 -2.18 -6.40
N ASP A 120 -15.57 -0.92 -6.56
CA ASP A 120 -16.96 -0.49 -6.67
C ASP A 120 -17.61 -0.99 -7.95
N ARG A 121 -16.91 -0.90 -9.09
CA ARG A 121 -17.37 -1.41 -10.39
C ARG A 121 -17.67 -2.91 -10.32
N LYS A 122 -16.74 -3.69 -9.75
CA LYS A 122 -16.89 -5.14 -9.59
C LYS A 122 -18.01 -5.49 -8.60
N SER A 123 -18.13 -4.76 -7.49
CA SER A 123 -19.21 -4.97 -6.53
C SER A 123 -20.59 -4.78 -7.18
N LYS A 124 -20.78 -3.71 -7.96
CA LYS A 124 -22.02 -3.45 -8.69
C LYS A 124 -22.33 -4.55 -9.71
N LEU A 125 -21.32 -5.03 -10.44
CA LEU A 125 -21.48 -6.11 -11.42
C LEU A 125 -21.96 -7.42 -10.75
N TYR A 126 -21.36 -7.81 -9.62
CA TYR A 126 -21.80 -9.01 -8.88
C TYR A 126 -23.21 -8.88 -8.31
N GLN A 127 -23.61 -7.69 -7.85
CA GLN A 127 -24.98 -7.44 -7.39
C GLN A 127 -25.99 -7.60 -8.53
N MET A 128 -25.69 -7.07 -9.73
CA MET A 128 -26.56 -7.24 -10.90
C MET A 128 -26.74 -8.72 -11.28
N PHE A 129 -25.67 -9.50 -11.31
CA PHE A 129 -25.77 -10.95 -11.59
C PHE A 129 -26.57 -11.70 -10.52
N GLY A 130 -26.47 -11.32 -9.25
CA GLY A 130 -27.29 -11.87 -8.17
C GLY A 130 -28.78 -11.62 -8.40
N ILE A 131 -29.15 -10.40 -8.81
CA ILE A 131 -30.54 -10.05 -9.11
C ILE A 131 -31.05 -10.85 -10.32
N PHE A 132 -30.30 -10.92 -11.42
CA PHE A 132 -30.72 -11.65 -12.62
C PHE A 132 -30.85 -13.16 -12.38
N SER A 133 -29.91 -13.76 -11.66
CA SER A 133 -29.98 -15.18 -11.32
C SER A 133 -31.14 -15.49 -10.36
N GLY A 134 -31.41 -14.62 -9.39
CA GLY A 134 -32.57 -14.73 -8.51
C GLY A 134 -33.90 -14.64 -9.25
N MET A 135 -34.02 -13.67 -10.17
CA MET A 135 -35.19 -13.55 -11.04
C MET A 135 -35.39 -14.77 -11.94
N ALA A 136 -34.32 -15.26 -12.57
CA ALA A 136 -34.39 -16.45 -13.42
C ALA A 136 -34.78 -17.70 -12.64
N ALA A 137 -34.22 -17.90 -11.44
CA ALA A 137 -34.60 -19.02 -10.57
C ALA A 137 -36.06 -18.91 -10.10
N ALA A 138 -36.53 -17.71 -9.76
CA ALA A 138 -37.93 -17.49 -9.41
C ALA A 138 -38.87 -17.80 -10.57
N LEU A 139 -38.51 -17.44 -11.80
CA LEU A 139 -39.29 -17.78 -12.99
C LEU A 139 -39.31 -19.27 -13.31
N LEU A 140 -38.23 -20.01 -13.02
CA LEU A 140 -38.16 -21.47 -13.25
C LEU A 140 -38.88 -22.29 -12.17
N LEU A 141 -39.07 -21.72 -10.98
CA LEU A 141 -39.76 -22.35 -9.84
C LEU A 141 -41.26 -22.03 -9.82
N CYS A 142 -41.72 -21.10 -10.65
CA CYS A 142 -43.13 -20.79 -10.91
C CYS A 142 -43.65 -21.57 -12.12
#